data_AF-A0A3D2X2C3-F1
#
_entry.id   AF-A0A3D2X2C3-F1
#
_cell.length_a   1.000
_cell.length_b   1.000
_cell.length_c   1.000
_cell.angle_alpha   90.00
_cell.angle_beta   90.00
_cell.angle_gamma   90.00
#
_symmetry.space_group_name_H-M   'P 1'
#
loop_
_entity.id
_entity.type
_entity.pdbx_description
1 polymer ?
#
loop_
_entity_poly.entity_id
_entity_poly.type
_entity_poly.pdbx_seq_one_letter_code
_entity_poly.pdbx_strand_id
1 'polypeptide(L)' 'MKKSKDRNWFIVLCVAPATILFFIFMIIPTFNVFKMSLYKWGGYSAKKTFVGFNNFK' A
#
# COMPACT_ATOMS: atom_id res chain seq x y z
N MET A 1 -18.18 -35.28 6.30
CA MET A 1 -17.03 -34.35 6.23
C MET A 1 -17.47 -33.03 5.60
N LYS A 2 -17.62 -31.95 6.39
CA LYS A 2 -17.83 -30.56 5.89
C LYS A 2 -17.15 -29.50 6.78
N LYS A 3 -16.26 -29.92 7.69
CA LYS A 3 -15.65 -29.06 8.74
C LYS A 3 -14.59 -28.07 8.21
N SER A 4 -14.10 -28.22 6.98
CA SER A 4 -13.02 -27.39 6.44
C SER A 4 -13.47 -25.99 6.02
N LYS A 5 -14.70 -25.85 5.50
CA LYS A 5 -15.22 -24.58 5.00
C LYS A 5 -15.50 -23.58 6.12
N ASP A 6 -16.09 -24.05 7.21
CA ASP A 6 -16.44 -23.21 8.37
C ASP A 6 -15.18 -22.74 9.11
N ARG A 7 -14.17 -23.63 9.24
CA ARG A 7 -12.87 -23.28 9.82
C ARG A 7 -12.15 -22.21 9.00
N ASN A 8 -12.18 -22.31 7.66
CA ASN A 8 -11.52 -21.34 6.81
C ASN A 8 -12.19 -19.96 6.88
N TRP A 9 -13.53 -19.93 6.93
CA TRP A 9 -14.28 -18.69 7.13
C TRP A 9 -14.00 -18.02 8.47
N PHE A 10 -13.90 -18.81 9.54
CA PHE A 10 -13.51 -18.29 10.86
C PHE A 10 -12.14 -17.61 10.82
N ILE A 11 -11.14 -18.26 10.20
CA ILE A 11 -9.78 -17.70 10.06
C ILE A 11 -9.82 -16.40 9.26
N VAL A 12 -10.52 -16.39 8.12
CA VAL A 12 -10.62 -15.19 7.27
C VAL A 12 -11.28 -14.03 8.03
N LEU A 13 -12.37 -14.27 8.77
CA LEU A 13 -13.03 -13.23 9.54
C LEU A 13 -12.15 -12.66 10.66
N CYS A 14 -11.31 -13.49 11.29
CA CYS A 14 -10.38 -13.02 12.32
C CYS A 14 -9.19 -12.25 11.74
N VAL A 15 -8.68 -12.66 10.57
CA VAL A 15 -7.48 -12.06 9.96
C VAL A 15 -7.82 -10.85 9.10
N ALA A 16 -8.99 -10.82 8.47
CA ALA A 16 -9.41 -9.77 7.56
C ALA A 16 -9.30 -8.35 8.15
N PRO A 17 -9.71 -8.06 9.41
CA PRO A 17 -9.57 -6.72 9.98
C PRO A 17 -8.11 -6.24 10.01
N ALA A 18 -7.19 -7.10 10.46
CA ALA A 18 -5.78 -6.78 10.50
C ALA A 18 -5.20 -6.57 9.09
N THR A 19 -5.58 -7.43 8.14
CA THR A 19 -5.16 -7.31 6.74
C THR A 19 -5.69 -6.01 6.10
N ILE A 20 -6.94 -5.65 6.34
CA ILE A 20 -7.54 -4.40 5.83
C ILE A 20 -6.77 -3.19 6.37
N LEU A 21 -6.52 -3.14 7.67
CA LEU A 21 -5.74 -2.06 8.29
C LEU A 21 -4.33 -1.98 7.71
N PHE A 22 -3.67 -3.13 7.50
CA PHE A 22 -2.36 -3.19 6.87
C PHE A 22 -2.38 -2.62 5.44
N PHE A 23 -3.38 -2.95 4.63
CA PHE A 23 -3.50 -2.36 3.29
C PHE A 23 -3.70 -0.84 3.33
N ILE A 24 -4.59 -0.36 4.20
CA ILE A 24 -4.92 1.06 4.30
C ILE A 24 -3.73 1.88 4.81
N PHE A 25 -3.10 1.42 5.90
CA PHE A 25 -2.10 2.19 6.62
C PHE A 25 -0.66 1.91 6.21
N MET A 26 -0.38 0.79 5.55
CA MET A 26 0.97 0.46 5.10
C MET A 26 1.06 0.48 3.58
N ILE A 27 0.26 -0.32 2.89
CA ILE A 27 0.41 -0.50 1.43
C ILE A 27 0.10 0.80 0.66
N ILE A 28 -1.03 1.46 0.93
CA ILE A 28 -1.40 2.72 0.25
C ILE A 28 -0.32 3.81 0.41
N PRO A 29 0.15 4.15 1.63
CA PRO A 29 1.19 5.15 1.79
C PRO A 29 2.52 4.73 1.17
N THR A 30 2.91 3.45 1.21
CA THR A 30 4.10 2.98 0.50
C THR A 30 4.03 3.25 -0.99
N PHE A 31 2.90 2.99 -1.65
CA PHE A 31 2.72 3.34 -3.06
C PHE A 31 2.77 4.85 -3.31
N ASN A 32 2.26 5.67 -2.39
CA ASN A 32 2.33 7.13 -2.52
C ASN A 32 3.76 7.66 -2.42
N VAL A 33 4.56 7.11 -1.49
CA VAL A 33 5.98 7.42 -1.36
C VAL A 33 6.76 6.95 -2.59
N PHE A 34 6.48 5.75 -3.09
CA PHE A 34 7.10 5.24 -4.31
C PHE A 34 6.74 6.09 -5.54
N LYS A 35 5.50 6.57 -5.65
CA LYS A 35 5.16 7.54 -6.70
C LYS A 35 5.98 8.80 -6.50
N MET A 36 6.03 9.37 -5.30
CA MET A 36 6.77 10.61 -5.05
C MET A 36 8.26 10.48 -5.37
N SER A 37 8.88 9.32 -5.16
CA SER A 37 10.29 9.09 -5.53
C SER A 37 10.55 9.10 -7.04
N LEU A 38 9.53 8.90 -7.88
CA LEU A 38 9.64 9.02 -9.35
C LEU A 38 9.41 10.45 -9.85
N TYR A 39 9.08 11.39 -8.97
CA TYR A 39 8.84 12.80 -9.30
C TYR A 39 9.92 13.66 -8.65
N LYS A 40 10.30 14.74 -9.33
CA LYS A 40 11.14 15.78 -8.75
C LYS A 40 10.20 16.80 -8.12
N TRP A 41 10.20 16.86 -6.79
CA TRP A 41 9.37 17.80 -6.02
C TRP A 41 10.15 18.33 -4.82
N GLY A 42 10.37 19.64 -4.78
CA GLY A 42 11.15 20.31 -3.73
C GLY A 42 10.34 20.69 -2.47
N GLY A 43 9.11 20.21 -2.30
CA GLY A 43 8.25 20.52 -1.15
C GLY A 43 7.65 21.93 -1.11
N TYR A 44 8.33 22.94 -1.64
CA TYR A 44 7.93 24.35 -1.61
C TYR A 44 7.10 24.83 -2.82
N SER A 45 7.02 24.04 -3.90
CA SER A 45 6.28 24.40 -5.11
C SER A 45 5.17 23.39 -5.39
N ALA A 46 3.97 23.81 -5.77
CA ALA A 46 2.89 22.88 -6.14
C ALA A 46 3.24 22.04 -7.40
N LYS A 47 4.25 22.45 -8.17
CA LYS A 47 4.64 21.80 -9.43
C LYS A 47 5.47 20.54 -9.14
N LYS A 48 4.89 19.37 -9.45
CA LYS A 48 5.59 18.08 -9.44
C LYS A 48 5.95 17.72 -10.89
N THR A 49 7.20 17.44 -11.18
CA THR A 49 7.62 16.98 -12.51
C THR A 49 7.93 15.49 -12.45
N PHE A 50 7.32 14.70 -13.34
CA PHE A 50 7.66 13.29 -13.45
C PHE A 50 9.06 13.15 -14.05
N VAL A 51 9.97 12.47 -13.35
CA VAL A 51 11.36 12.27 -13.79
C VAL A 51 11.74 10.79 -13.89
N GLY A 52 10.79 9.88 -13.65
CA GLY A 52 11.04 8.43 -13.67
C GLY A 52 12.12 8.03 -12.67
N PHE A 53 13.04 7.15 -13.09
CA PHE A 53 14.11 6.67 -12.23
C PHE A 53 15.30 7.63 -12.05
N ASN A 54 15.24 8.85 -12.60
CA ASN A 54 16.37 9.77 -12.54
C ASN A 54 16.75 10.22 -11.10
N ASN A 55 15.85 10.05 -10.12
CA ASN A 55 16.14 10.31 -8.71
C ASN A 55 16.98 9.21 -8.03
N PHE A 56 17.19 8.05 -8.68
CA PHE A 56 17.90 6.89 -8.13
C PHE A 56 19.30 6.69 -8.75
N LYS A 57 19.85 7.74 -9.37
CA LYS A 57 21.21 7.72 -9.93
C LYS A 57 22.27 7.90 -8.84
#